data_AF-A0A952NYA3-F1
#
_entry.id   AF-A0A952NYA3-F1
#
_cell.length_a   1.000
_cell.length_b   1.000
_cell.length_c   1.000
_cell.angle_alpha   90.00
_cell.angle_beta   90.00
_cell.angle_gamma   90.00
#
_symmetry.space_group_name_H-M   'P 1'
#
loop_
_entity.id
_entity.type
_entity.pdbx_description
1 polymer ?
#
loop_
_entity_poly.entity_id
_entity_poly.type
_entity_poly.pdbx_seq_one_letter_code
_entity_poly.pdbx_strand_id
1 'polypeptide(L)'
;MKKLLGLGLALSLVLSLAGCASINSVSLTPVPAGRQNVVRSQVEKTIILGFNFDNDFINPIVQDLKRQCPNGTVTGILTKDEIISYFLVYTHRVVATGYCSTATTASAGRRNAASVQGSSNAASVEGAE
;
A
#
# COMPACT_ATOMS: atom_id res chain seq x y z
N MET A 1 -15.72 27.22 -46.56
CA MET A 1 -14.99 27.67 -45.34
C MET A 1 -15.71 27.32 -44.03
N LYS A 2 -17.01 27.61 -43.86
CA LYS A 2 -17.77 27.27 -42.63
C LYS A 2 -17.74 25.77 -42.24
N LYS A 3 -17.79 24.86 -43.21
CA LYS A 3 -17.71 23.40 -42.96
C LYS A 3 -16.32 22.93 -42.47
N LEU A 4 -15.26 23.61 -42.90
CA LEU A 4 -13.89 23.29 -42.49
C LEU A 4 -13.61 23.80 -41.06
N LEU A 5 -14.16 24.97 -40.72
CA LEU A 5 -14.10 25.54 -39.37
C LEU A 5 -14.90 24.69 -38.35
N GLY A 6 -16.08 24.19 -38.74
CA GLY A 6 -16.88 23.30 -37.90
C GLY A 6 -16.22 21.95 -37.62
N LEU A 7 -15.56 21.35 -38.63
CA LEU A 7 -14.82 20.10 -38.47
C LEU A 7 -13.60 20.27 -37.54
N GLY A 8 -12.87 21.38 -37.68
CA GLY A 8 -11.74 21.70 -36.80
C GLY A 8 -12.14 21.89 -35.34
N LEU A 9 -13.27 22.56 -35.08
CA LEU A 9 -13.80 22.74 -33.73
C LEU A 9 -14.25 21.43 -33.10
N ALA A 10 -14.93 20.57 -33.86
CA ALA A 10 -15.37 19.26 -33.39
C ALA A 10 -14.17 18.34 -33.05
N LEU A 11 -13.14 18.35 -33.89
CA LEU A 11 -11.92 17.56 -33.66
C LEU A 11 -11.16 18.05 -32.43
N SER A 12 -11.02 19.38 -32.27
CA SER A 12 -10.40 19.98 -31.08
C SER A 12 -11.13 19.57 -29.80
N LEU A 13 -12.47 19.58 -29.80
CA LEU A 13 -13.28 19.20 -28.65
C LEU A 13 -13.04 17.74 -28.25
N VAL A 14 -13.04 16.82 -29.21
CA VAL A 14 -12.81 15.39 -28.93
C VAL A 14 -11.40 15.15 -28.36
N LEU A 15 -10.38 15.82 -28.89
CA LEU A 15 -9.01 15.70 -28.36
C LEU A 15 -8.89 16.26 -26.93
N SER A 16 -9.57 17.37 -26.62
CA SER A 16 -9.58 17.92 -25.27
C SER A 16 -10.20 16.96 -24.25
N LEU A 17 -11.29 16.26 -24.61
CA LEU A 17 -11.92 15.27 -23.72
C LEU A 17 -11.09 14.01 -23.52
N ALA A 18 -10.34 13.57 -24.55
CA ALA A 18 -9.46 12.41 -24.44
C ALA A 18 -8.20 12.67 -23.59
N GLY A 19 -7.79 13.93 -23.45
CA GLY A 19 -6.58 14.32 -22.71
C GLY A 19 -6.78 14.53 -21.21
N CYS A 20 -8.02 14.64 -20.72
CA CYS A 20 -8.29 14.83 -19.30
C CYS A 20 -8.16 13.50 -18.54
N ALA A 21 -7.02 13.28 -17.89
CA ALA A 21 -6.82 12.20 -16.93
C ALA A 21 -6.86 12.76 -15.50
N SER A 22 -7.78 12.26 -14.67
CA SER A 22 -7.78 12.54 -13.23
C SER A 22 -7.12 11.38 -12.49
N ILE A 23 -6.13 11.67 -11.65
CA ILE A 23 -5.41 10.67 -10.87
C ILE A 23 -5.64 10.96 -9.40
N ASN A 24 -6.26 10.02 -8.70
CA ASN A 24 -6.38 10.05 -7.24
C ASN A 24 -5.43 9.01 -6.66
N SER A 25 -4.47 9.43 -5.83
CA SER A 25 -3.51 8.54 -5.18
C SER A 25 -3.63 8.64 -3.67
N VAL A 26 -3.90 7.53 -2.99
CA VAL A 26 -3.94 7.44 -1.52
C VAL A 26 -2.82 6.53 -1.03
N SER A 27 -2.00 7.05 -0.12
CA SER A 27 -0.93 6.26 0.54
C SER A 27 -1.31 5.97 1.99
N LEU A 28 -1.31 4.69 2.36
CA LEU A 28 -1.52 4.24 3.74
C LEU A 28 -0.19 3.72 4.30
N THR A 29 0.36 4.34 5.35
CA THR A 29 1.62 3.86 5.99
C THR A 29 1.68 4.00 7.51
N PRO A 30 2.17 2.94 8.17
CA PRO A 30 3.18 3.01 9.22
C PRO A 30 4.51 2.52 8.65
N VAL A 31 5.47 3.43 8.40
CA VAL A 31 6.80 3.10 7.88
C VAL A 31 7.73 2.66 9.04
N PRO A 32 8.24 1.42 9.07
CA PRO A 32 9.18 0.98 10.10
C PRO A 32 10.58 1.58 9.87
N ALA A 33 11.31 1.85 10.95
CA ALA A 33 12.63 2.50 10.92
C ALA A 33 13.73 1.66 10.22
N GLY A 34 13.54 0.34 10.09
CA GLY A 34 14.47 -0.57 9.40
C GLY A 34 14.04 -0.85 7.96
N ARG A 35 14.60 -0.13 6.98
CA ARG A 35 14.34 -0.31 5.54
C ARG A 35 15.17 -1.42 4.88
N GLN A 36 15.32 -2.57 5.50
CA GLN A 36 16.11 -3.67 4.92
C GLN A 36 15.18 -4.66 4.21
N ASN A 37 15.53 -5.01 2.96
CA ASN A 37 14.79 -5.92 2.05
C ASN A 37 13.36 -5.46 1.69
N VAL A 38 13.28 -4.51 0.75
CA VAL A 38 12.01 -4.04 0.19
C VAL A 38 11.43 -5.08 -0.77
N VAL A 39 10.19 -5.50 -0.51
CA VAL A 39 9.41 -6.37 -1.40
C VAL A 39 8.28 -5.54 -2.01
N ARG A 40 8.01 -5.72 -3.30
CA ARG A 40 7.03 -4.90 -4.03
C ARG A 40 6.19 -5.77 -4.96
N SER A 41 4.88 -5.59 -4.91
CA SER A 41 3.94 -6.14 -5.88
C SER A 41 3.01 -5.04 -6.38
N GLN A 42 2.57 -5.18 -7.62
CA GLN A 42 1.66 -4.26 -8.28
C GLN A 42 0.64 -5.08 -9.06
N VAL A 43 -0.62 -4.65 -8.97
CA VAL A 43 -1.70 -5.12 -9.81
C VAL A 43 -2.46 -3.94 -10.38
N GLU A 44 -3.08 -4.16 -11.53
CA GLU A 44 -3.93 -3.17 -12.18
C GLU A 44 -5.15 -3.86 -12.76
N LYS A 45 -6.27 -3.14 -12.76
CA LYS A 45 -7.46 -3.51 -13.49
C LYS A 45 -7.97 -2.34 -14.29
N THR A 46 -8.59 -2.65 -15.43
CA THR A 46 -9.22 -1.68 -16.30
C THR A 46 -10.72 -1.90 -16.28
N ILE A 47 -11.46 -0.83 -16.05
CA ILE A 47 -12.92 -0.76 -16.01
C ILE A 47 -13.32 0.07 -17.22
N ILE A 48 -14.11 -0.52 -18.12
CA ILE A 48 -14.55 0.13 -19.36
C ILE A 48 -16.04 0.41 -19.22
N LEU A 49 -16.45 1.67 -19.42
CA LEU A 49 -17.86 2.09 -19.29
C LEU A 49 -18.50 1.74 -17.93
N GLY A 50 -17.71 1.59 -16.87
CA GLY A 50 -18.19 1.19 -15.54
C GLY A 50 -18.33 -0.33 -15.34
N PHE A 51 -18.10 -1.16 -16.36
CA PHE A 51 -18.11 -2.62 -16.19
C PHE A 51 -16.80 -3.11 -15.58
N ASN A 52 -16.90 -3.74 -14.41
CA ASN A 52 -15.78 -4.35 -13.71
C ASN A 52 -15.67 -5.83 -14.09
N PHE A 53 -14.60 -6.21 -14.78
CA PHE A 53 -14.36 -7.58 -15.21
C PHE A 53 -13.54 -8.41 -14.21
N ASP A 54 -12.93 -7.75 -13.21
CA ASP A 54 -12.05 -8.41 -12.24
C ASP A 54 -12.21 -7.81 -10.83
N ASN A 55 -13.02 -8.50 -10.02
CA ASN A 55 -13.24 -8.14 -8.62
C ASN A 55 -12.17 -8.71 -7.69
N ASP A 56 -11.40 -9.70 -8.15
CA ASP A 56 -10.41 -10.45 -7.38
C ASP A 56 -8.96 -10.05 -7.68
N PHE A 57 -8.77 -9.00 -8.48
CA PHE A 57 -7.48 -8.48 -8.96
C PHE A 57 -6.44 -8.16 -7.87
N ILE A 58 -6.85 -8.04 -6.60
CA ILE A 58 -5.96 -7.77 -5.44
C ILE A 58 -5.31 -9.05 -4.90
N ASN A 59 -5.91 -10.23 -5.10
CA ASN A 59 -5.42 -11.50 -4.56
C ASN A 59 -3.96 -11.86 -4.94
N PRO A 60 -3.48 -11.56 -6.17
CA PRO A 60 -2.10 -11.83 -6.56
C PRO A 60 -1.07 -11.08 -5.71
N ILE A 61 -1.40 -9.88 -5.20
CA ILE A 61 -0.49 -9.06 -4.40
C ILE A 61 0.06 -9.84 -3.21
N VAL A 62 -0.83 -10.54 -2.49
CA VAL A 62 -0.47 -11.30 -1.29
C VAL A 62 0.43 -12.48 -1.64
N GLN A 63 0.15 -13.17 -2.75
CA GLN A 63 0.96 -14.30 -3.19
C GLN A 63 2.35 -13.84 -3.63
N ASP A 64 2.45 -12.72 -4.33
CA ASP A 64 3.72 -12.17 -4.80
C ASP A 64 4.61 -11.69 -3.66
N LEU A 65 4.02 -11.00 -2.67
CA LEU A 65 4.74 -10.58 -1.46
C LEU A 65 5.28 -11.79 -0.68
N LYS A 66 4.50 -12.88 -0.58
CA LYS A 66 4.93 -14.13 0.07
C LYS A 66 6.05 -14.83 -0.70
N ARG A 67 5.95 -14.90 -2.05
CA ARG A 67 7.01 -15.47 -2.90
C ARG A 67 8.32 -14.72 -2.76
N GLN A 68 8.28 -13.41 -2.57
CA GLN A 68 9.46 -12.56 -2.38
C GLN A 68 10.07 -12.68 -0.97
N CYS A 69 9.36 -13.26 0.01
CA CYS A 69 9.80 -13.42 1.40
C CYS A 69 9.44 -14.83 1.95
N PRO A 70 10.04 -15.91 1.41
CA PRO A 70 9.62 -17.29 1.72
C PRO A 70 9.96 -17.75 3.15
N ASN A 71 11.01 -17.21 3.76
CA ASN A 71 11.51 -17.60 5.10
C ASN A 71 11.44 -16.44 6.12
N GLY A 72 10.65 -15.40 5.85
CA GLY A 72 10.58 -14.19 6.66
C GLY A 72 9.15 -13.70 6.86
N THR A 73 9.00 -12.61 7.62
CA THR A 73 7.70 -11.94 7.82
C THR A 73 7.72 -10.60 7.10
N VAL A 74 6.70 -10.35 6.28
CA VAL A 74 6.49 -9.04 5.65
C VAL A 74 5.90 -8.10 6.70
N THR A 75 6.60 -6.98 6.95
CA THR A 75 6.22 -5.94 7.93
C THR A 75 6.16 -4.58 7.24
N GLY A 76 5.41 -3.63 7.80
CA GLY A 76 5.35 -2.25 7.30
C GLY A 76 4.86 -2.14 5.86
N ILE A 77 3.65 -2.64 5.59
CA ILE A 77 3.07 -2.60 4.24
C ILE A 77 2.61 -1.16 3.93
N LEU A 78 3.27 -0.54 2.97
CA LEU A 78 2.86 0.67 2.28
C LEU A 78 1.99 0.27 1.09
N THR A 79 0.70 0.60 1.17
CA THR A 79 -0.22 0.43 0.04
C THR A 79 -0.46 1.79 -0.60
N LYS A 80 -0.31 1.84 -1.92
CA LYS A 80 -0.65 2.97 -2.76
C LYS A 80 -1.79 2.56 -3.68
N ASP A 81 -2.94 3.20 -3.48
CA ASP A 81 -4.12 3.02 -4.33
C ASP A 81 -4.19 4.21 -5.30
N GLU A 82 -4.14 3.93 -6.61
CA GLU A 82 -4.23 4.89 -7.69
C GLU A 82 -5.45 4.61 -8.57
N ILE A 83 -6.36 5.58 -8.68
CA ILE A 83 -7.47 5.54 -9.64
C ILE A 83 -7.21 6.58 -10.72
N ILE A 84 -6.99 6.10 -11.95
CA ILE A 84 -6.79 6.90 -13.14
C ILE A 84 -8.09 6.88 -13.93
N SER A 85 -8.78 8.02 -13.99
CA SER A 85 -10.05 8.17 -14.70
C SER A 85 -9.84 8.92 -16.01
N TYR A 86 -10.13 8.25 -17.12
CA TYR A 86 -10.32 8.83 -18.44
C TYR A 86 -11.82 8.91 -18.76
N PHE A 87 -12.19 9.63 -19.82
CA PHE A 87 -13.57 9.91 -20.18
C PHE A 87 -14.50 8.67 -20.30
N LEU A 88 -13.96 7.47 -20.61
CA LEU A 88 -14.72 6.21 -20.69
C LEU A 88 -13.99 4.99 -20.11
N VAL A 89 -12.78 5.19 -19.60
CA VAL A 89 -11.89 4.12 -19.14
C VAL A 89 -11.36 4.51 -17.77
N TYR A 90 -11.54 3.63 -16.80
CA TYR A 90 -10.99 3.81 -15.46
C TYR A 90 -9.96 2.71 -15.23
N THR A 91 -8.74 3.09 -14.89
CA THR A 91 -7.70 2.16 -14.48
C THR A 91 -7.53 2.28 -12.98
N HIS A 92 -7.68 1.16 -12.27
CA HIS A 92 -7.43 1.06 -10.84
C HIS A 92 -6.14 0.28 -10.62
N ARG A 93 -5.15 0.93 -10.04
CA ARG A 93 -3.82 0.38 -9.82
C ARG A 93 -3.53 0.37 -8.33
N VAL A 94 -3.14 -0.80 -7.82
CA VAL A 94 -2.76 -0.98 -6.42
C VAL A 94 -1.31 -1.43 -6.37
N VAL A 95 -0.47 -0.64 -5.68
CA VAL A 95 0.94 -0.94 -5.46
C VAL A 95 1.15 -1.20 -3.97
N ALA A 96 1.60 -2.40 -3.63
CA ALA A 96 1.95 -2.76 -2.27
C ALA A 96 3.47 -2.90 -2.14
N THR A 97 4.04 -2.20 -1.18
CA THR A 97 5.45 -2.25 -0.82
C THR A 97 5.57 -2.68 0.63
N GLY A 98 6.31 -3.73 0.92
CA GLY A 98 6.54 -4.19 2.29
C GLY A 98 8.03 -4.37 2.57
N TYR A 99 8.36 -4.68 3.81
CA TYR A 99 9.73 -4.97 4.25
C TYR A 99 9.81 -6.40 4.77
N CYS A 100 10.67 -7.21 4.17
CA CYS A 100 10.90 -8.59 4.60
C CYS A 100 11.86 -8.60 5.79
N SER A 101 11.34 -8.92 6.98
CA SER A 101 12.15 -9.13 8.19
C SER A 101 12.33 -10.63 8.41
N THR A 102 13.58 -11.10 8.40
CA THR A 102 13.91 -12.42 8.95
C THR A 102 14.01 -12.29 10.46
N ALA A 103 13.49 -13.27 11.21
CA ALA A 103 13.35 -13.22 12.68
C ALA A 103 14.64 -12.86 13.44
N THR A 104 15.81 -12.97 12.81
CA THR A 104 17.11 -12.54 13.34
C THR A 104 17.20 -11.03 13.63
N THR A 105 16.49 -10.18 12.89
CA THR A 105 16.59 -8.71 13.01
C THR A 105 15.60 -8.11 14.03
N ALA A 106 14.61 -8.88 14.50
CA ALA A 106 13.65 -8.44 15.51
C ALA A 106 14.25 -8.32 16.94
N SER A 107 15.47 -8.82 17.15
CA SER A 107 16.15 -8.84 18.46
C SER A 107 16.99 -7.60 18.78
N ALA A 108 17.20 -6.68 17.82
CA ALA A 108 18.05 -5.51 18.03
C ALA A 108 17.37 -4.35 18.78
N GLY A 109 16.03 -4.34 18.91
CA GLY A 109 15.27 -3.25 19.52
C GLY A 109 14.65 -3.54 20.89
N ARG A 110 14.81 -4.74 21.45
CA ARG A 110 14.11 -5.18 22.68
C ARG A 110 15.03 -5.36 23.90
N ARG A 111 16.11 -4.57 23.99
CA ARG A 111 17.10 -4.69 25.07
C ARG A 111 17.00 -3.69 26.23
N ASN A 112 16.15 -2.65 26.17
CA ASN A 112 16.16 -1.59 27.20
C ASN A 112 14.81 -1.36 27.89
N ALA A 113 14.14 -2.42 28.34
CA ALA A 113 12.96 -2.27 29.21
C ALA A 113 12.72 -3.51 30.07
N ALA A 114 13.68 -3.88 30.93
CA ALA A 114 13.43 -4.57 32.21
C ALA A 114 14.75 -5.11 32.80
N SER A 115 15.42 -4.29 33.61
CA SER A 115 16.07 -4.74 34.86
C SER A 115 16.58 -3.51 35.61
N VAL A 116 15.64 -2.66 36.05
CA VAL A 116 15.93 -1.80 37.20
C VAL A 116 15.88 -2.71 38.41
N GLN A 117 17.07 -2.93 38.94
CA GLN A 117 17.42 -3.66 40.13
C GLN A 117 16.68 -3.09 41.34
N GLY A 118 15.74 -3.85 41.89
CA GLY A 118 15.05 -3.56 43.14
C GLY A 118 15.33 -4.65 44.15
N SER A 119 16.53 -4.62 44.73
CA SER A 119 16.91 -5.42 45.90
C SER A 119 16.42 -4.70 47.16
N SER A 120 15.46 -5.28 47.90
CA SER A 120 15.34 -5.12 49.37
C SER A 120 14.21 -6.00 49.93
N ASN A 121 14.65 -7.12 50.50
CA ASN A 121 14.26 -7.73 51.78
C ASN A 121 12.80 -7.66 52.29
N ALA A 122 12.24 -8.87 52.39
CA ALA A 122 11.57 -9.47 53.55
C ALA A 122 11.16 -8.57 54.74
N ALA A 123 9.85 -8.58 55.04
CA ALA A 123 9.34 -8.72 56.41
C ALA A 123 7.87 -9.17 56.36
N SER A 124 7.58 -10.26 57.07
CA SER A 124 6.24 -10.75 57.45
C SER A 124 5.54 -9.79 58.41
N VAL A 125 4.22 -9.99 58.59
CA VAL A 125 3.36 -9.89 59.80
C VAL A 125 1.99 -9.37 59.36
N GLU A 126 0.95 -10.21 59.23
CA GLU A 126 -0.02 -10.64 60.27
C GLU A 126 -1.03 -9.56 60.70
N GLY A 127 -2.33 -9.85 60.48
CA GLY A 127 -3.40 -9.58 61.45
C GLY A 127 -4.17 -8.26 61.41
N ALA A 128 -5.51 -8.39 61.38
CA ALA A 128 -6.57 -7.64 62.09
C ALA A 128 -6.60 -6.08 61.96
N GLU A 129 -7.71 -5.40 61.73
CA GLU A 129 -9.15 -5.60 62.04
C GLU A 129 -10.03 -5.01 60.92
#